data_AF-A0A957LTA2-F1
#
_entry.id   AF-A0A957LTA2-F1
#
_cell.length_a   1.000
_cell.length_b   1.000
_cell.length_c   1.000
_cell.angle_alpha   90.00
_cell.angle_beta   90.00
_cell.angle_gamma   90.00
#
_symmetry.space_group_name_H-M   'P 1'
#
loop_
_entity.id
_entity.type
_entity.pdbx_description
1 polymer ?
#
loop_
_entity_poly.entity_id
_entity_poly.type
_entity_poly.pdbx_seq_one_letter_code
_entity_poly.pdbx_strand_id
1 'polypeptide(L)' 'RPSYDGLRIAPVIPESWPGYTATRVFRGVTYHINVRRDGPGNAVALTVNGQSVAGDIVPLPAAGERAVKVEVVVGVSE' A
#
# COMPACT_ATOMS: atom_id res chain seq x y z
N ARG A 1 8.21 -2.53 1.53
CA ARG A 1 9.44 -3.35 1.38
C ARG A 1 9.62 -3.71 -0.09
N PRO A 2 10.81 -3.53 -0.70
CA PRO A 2 11.07 -4.05 -2.05
C PRO A 2 10.81 -5.56 -2.15
N SER A 3 10.21 -6.01 -3.25
CA SER A 3 10.04 -7.42 -3.63
C SER A 3 10.48 -7.63 -5.09
N TYR A 4 10.61 -8.88 -5.51
CA TYR A 4 10.85 -9.21 -6.91
C TYR A 4 9.68 -8.73 -7.78
N ASP A 5 8.46 -9.07 -7.36
CA ASP A 5 7.20 -8.82 -8.09
C ASP A 5 6.62 -7.40 -7.90
N GLY A 6 7.23 -6.56 -7.04
CA GLY A 6 6.70 -5.24 -6.78
C GLY A 6 7.11 -4.62 -5.45
N LEU A 7 6.27 -3.71 -4.95
CA LEU A 7 6.45 -3.07 -3.65
C LEU A 7 5.47 -3.67 -2.64
N ARG A 8 6.00 -4.41 -1.66
CA ARG A 8 5.19 -4.98 -0.58
C ARG A 8 4.77 -3.91 0.43
N ILE A 9 3.48 -3.85 0.75
CA ILE A 9 2.85 -2.92 1.68
C ILE A 9 2.21 -3.71 2.82
N ALA A 10 2.96 -3.88 3.91
CA ALA A 10 2.51 -4.60 5.11
C ALA A 10 2.85 -3.77 6.36
N PRO A 11 2.16 -2.63 6.58
CA PRO A 11 2.38 -1.79 7.74
C PRO A 11 1.95 -2.50 9.03
N VAL A 12 2.74 -2.33 10.08
CA VAL A 12 2.37 -2.66 11.46
C VAL A 12 2.42 -1.36 12.23
N ILE A 13 1.23 -0.83 12.54
CA ILE A 13 1.07 0.44 13.26
C ILE A 13 0.26 0.21 14.53
N PRO A 14 0.44 1.04 15.59
CA PRO A 14 -0.41 0.97 16.78
C PRO A 14 -1.90 1.02 16.45
N GLU A 15 -2.74 0.35 17.25
CA GLU A 15 -4.20 0.39 17.07
C GLU A 15 -4.79 1.78 17.31
N SER A 16 -4.12 2.60 18.10
CA SER A 16 -4.50 3.99 18.37
C SER A 16 -4.25 4.95 17.20
N TRP A 17 -3.52 4.52 16.16
CA TRP A 17 -3.23 5.37 15.01
C TRP A 17 -4.36 5.29 14.00
N PRO A 18 -4.94 6.44 13.56
CA PRO A 18 -5.97 6.44 12.53
C PRO A 18 -5.41 6.05 11.15
N GLY A 19 -4.09 6.18 10.96
CA GLY A 19 -3.43 6.01 9.68
C GLY A 19 -2.20 6.90 9.55
N TYR A 20 -1.59 6.89 8.37
CA TYR A 20 -0.49 7.79 8.02
C TYR A 20 -0.36 7.88 6.49
N THR A 21 0.42 8.86 6.02
CA THR A 21 0.83 8.94 4.62
C THR A 21 2.34 8.75 4.51
N ALA A 22 2.78 8.14 3.41
CA ALA A 22 4.18 7.97 3.09
C ALA A 22 4.42 8.13 1.59
N THR A 23 5.54 8.76 1.25
CA THR A 23 6.03 8.84 -0.13
C THR A 23 7.25 7.95 -0.26
N ARG A 24 7.24 7.03 -1.22
CA ARG A 24 8.36 6.11 -1.48
C ARG A 24 8.75 6.13 -2.95
N VAL A 25 10.02 6.37 -3.23
CA VAL A 25 10.58 6.11 -4.58
C VAL A 25 11.03 4.64 -4.66
N PHE A 26 10.57 3.94 -5.69
CA PHE A 26 10.95 2.56 -5.98
C PHE A 26 11.04 2.37 -7.50
N ARG A 27 12.19 1.88 -7.98
CA ARG A 27 12.48 1.69 -9.42
C ARG A 27 12.18 2.93 -10.28
N GLY A 28 12.48 4.12 -9.75
CA GLY A 28 12.27 5.40 -10.44
C GLY A 28 10.84 5.93 -10.43
N VAL A 29 9.91 5.23 -9.79
CA VAL A 29 8.49 5.62 -9.68
C VAL A 29 8.18 6.08 -8.25
N THR A 30 7.38 7.14 -8.14
CA THR A 30 6.95 7.70 -6.86
C THR A 30 5.63 7.07 -6.41
N TYR A 31 5.65 6.37 -5.28
CA TYR A 31 4.46 5.80 -4.68
C TYR A 31 3.94 6.74 -3.59
N HIS A 32 2.71 7.22 -3.77
CA HIS A 32 1.97 7.97 -2.77
C HIS A 32 1.07 7.00 -2.01
N ILE A 33 1.51 6.62 -0.81
CA ILE A 33 0.86 5.60 0.01
C ILE A 33 0.05 6.30 1.09
N ASN A 34 -1.26 6.08 1.08
CA ASN A 34 -2.18 6.47 2.15
C ASN A 34 -2.60 5.21 2.90
N VAL A 35 -2.39 5.20 4.21
CA VAL A 35 -2.78 4.10 5.09
C VAL A 35 -3.86 4.61 6.03
N ARG A 36 -4.98 3.90 6.11
CA ARG A 36 -6.02 4.09 7.13
C ARG A 36 -6.23 2.82 7.94
N ARG A 37 -6.58 2.96 9.22
CA ARG A 37 -6.98 1.85 10.09
C ARG A 37 -8.51 1.73 10.12
N ASP A 38 -9.02 0.49 10.05
CA ASP A 38 -10.45 0.16 10.06
C ASP A 38 -10.82 -0.96 11.05
N GLY A 39 -9.85 -1.44 11.82
CA GLY A 39 -10.04 -2.51 12.79
C GLY A 39 -8.72 -2.91 13.48
N PRO A 40 -8.76 -3.88 14.40
CA PRO A 40 -7.57 -4.43 15.03
C PRO A 40 -6.76 -5.31 14.06
N GLY A 41 -5.54 -5.67 14.45
CA GLY A 41 -4.66 -6.53 13.62
C GLY A 41 -3.98 -5.81 12.45
N ASN A 42 -3.40 -6.62 11.56
CA ASN A 42 -2.46 -6.18 10.50
C ASN A 42 -2.81 -6.67 9.09
N ALA A 43 -3.96 -7.32 8.90
CA ALA A 43 -4.43 -7.68 7.56
C ALA A 43 -4.64 -6.40 6.73
N VAL A 44 -4.36 -6.47 5.42
CA VAL A 44 -4.42 -5.32 4.53
C VAL A 44 -5.31 -5.57 3.31
N ALA A 45 -6.06 -4.54 2.93
CA ALA A 45 -6.66 -4.43 1.61
C ALA A 45 -5.98 -3.29 0.85
N LEU A 46 -5.59 -3.54 -0.41
CA LEU A 46 -4.89 -2.60 -1.26
C LEU A 46 -5.76 -2.14 -2.43
N THR A 47 -5.74 -0.84 -2.69
CA THR A 47 -6.24 -0.24 -3.92
C THR A 47 -5.11 0.55 -4.57
N VAL A 48 -4.77 0.21 -5.81
CA VAL A 48 -3.68 0.81 -6.59
C VAL A 48 -4.30 1.54 -7.78
N ASN A 49 -4.08 2.86 -7.87
CA ASN A 49 -4.68 3.72 -8.90
C ASN A 49 -6.21 3.55 -9.03
N GLY A 50 -6.89 3.29 -7.91
CA GLY A 50 -8.34 3.09 -7.88
C GLY A 50 -8.80 1.65 -8.16
N GLN A 51 -7.88 0.71 -8.43
CA GLN A 51 -8.21 -0.70 -8.67
C GLN A 51 -7.79 -1.57 -7.49
N SER A 52 -8.68 -2.45 -7.02
CA SER A 52 -8.37 -3.40 -5.96
C SER A 52 -7.31 -4.40 -6.41
N VAL A 53 -6.33 -4.66 -5.54
CA VAL A 53 -5.26 -5.63 -5.79
C VAL A 53 -5.29 -6.69 -4.71
N ALA A 54 -5.17 -7.96 -5.12
CA ALA A 54 -5.11 -9.08 -4.19
C ALA A 54 -3.75 -9.15 -3.49
N GLY A 55 -3.75 -9.50 -2.21
CA GLY A 55 -2.54 -9.63 -1.40
C GLY A 55 -1.95 -8.28 -0.99
N ASP A 56 -0.66 -8.28 -0.67
CA ASP A 56 0.04 -7.13 -0.09
C ASP A 56 1.17 -6.57 -0.98
N ILE A 57 1.20 -6.97 -2.27
CA ILE A 57 2.21 -6.52 -3.24
C ILE A 57 1.55 -5.58 -4.24
N VAL A 58 2.00 -4.33 -4.25
CA VAL A 58 1.70 -3.40 -5.34
C VAL A 58 2.51 -3.83 -6.56
N PRO A 59 1.87 -4.17 -7.70
CA PRO A 59 2.56 -4.65 -8.88
C PRO A 59 3.49 -3.57 -9.46
N LEU A 60 4.38 -4.01 -10.36
CA LEU A 60 5.20 -3.07 -11.10
C LEU A 60 4.33 -2.12 -11.93
N PRO A 61 4.69 -0.83 -11.96
CA PRO A 61 3.92 0.18 -12.66
C PRO A 61 3.99 -0.03 -14.17
N ALA A 62 3.00 0.48 -14.89
CA ALA A 62 3.00 0.40 -16.34
C ALA A 62 4.18 1.16 -16.94
N ALA A 63 4.61 0.79 -18.16
CA ALA A 63 5.70 1.48 -18.84
C ALA A 63 5.40 2.98 -18.97
N GLY A 64 6.33 3.81 -18.49
CA GLY A 64 6.22 5.28 -18.53
C GLY A 64 5.48 5.91 -17.34
N GLU A 65 4.86 5.12 -16.46
CA GLU A 65 4.23 5.62 -15.25
C GLU A 65 5.28 6.14 -14.26
N ARG A 66 5.10 7.37 -13.78
CA ARG A 66 6.05 8.03 -12.87
C ARG A 66 5.55 8.18 -11.44
N ALA A 67 4.25 8.03 -11.25
CA ALA A 67 3.62 8.09 -9.95
C ALA A 67 2.51 7.06 -9.84
N VAL A 68 2.40 6.42 -8.67
CA VAL A 68 1.37 5.45 -8.34
C VAL A 68 0.69 5.89 -7.06
N LYS A 69 -0.64 5.90 -7.06
CA LYS A 69 -1.45 6.12 -5.86
C LYS A 69 -1.78 4.77 -5.23
N VAL A 70 -1.47 4.63 -3.94
CA VAL A 70 -1.74 3.41 -3.16
C VAL A 70 -2.59 3.79 -1.95
N GLU A 71 -3.76 3.20 -1.84
CA GLU A 71 -4.62 3.27 -0.65
C GLU A 71 -4.55 1.93 0.07
N VAL A 72 -4.37 1.97 1.38
CA VAL A 72 -4.19 0.78 2.24
C VAL A 72 -5.18 0.87 3.38
N VAL A 73 -5.96 -0.19 3.58
CA VAL A 73 -6.80 -0.37 4.77
C VAL A 73 -6.18 -1.42 5.65
N VAL A 74 -5.90 -1.08 6.91
CA VAL A 74 -5.34 -2.00 7.91
C VAL A 74 -6.41 -2.46 8.88
N GLY A 75 -6.37 -3.74 9.23
CA GLY A 75 -7.32 -4.36 10.16
C GLY A 75 -8.64 -4.74 9.50
N VAL A 76 -8.60 -5.08 8.21
CA VAL A 76 -9.74 -5.66 7.52
C VAL A 76 -10.03 -7.06 8.07
N SER A 77 -11.31 -7.38 8.24
CA SER A 77 -11.74 -8.75 8.55
C SER A 77 -11.64 -9.58 7.26
N GLU A 78 -11.17 -10.82 7.36
CA GLU A 78 -11.23 -11.79 6.24
C GLU A 78 -12.67 -12.18 5.90
#